data_AF-A0A937XKK6-F1
#
_entry.id   AF-A0A937XKK6-F1
#
_cell.length_a   1.000
_cell.length_b   1.000
_cell.length_c   1.000
_cell.angle_alpha   90.00
_cell.angle_beta   90.00
_cell.angle_gamma   90.00
#
_symmetry.space_group_name_H-M   'P 1'
#
loop_
_entity.id
_entity.type
_entity.pdbx_description
1 polymer ?
#
loop_
_entity_poly.entity_id
_entity_poly.type
_entity_poly.pdbx_seq_one_letter_code
_entity_poly.pdbx_strand_id
1 'polypeptide(L)' 'MKRFESPKADLRDLKAEAVACLLEWSADLVLVLDSQARVIDAAGNAETVDATELKRWRGKLWADLVTQESRGKL' A
#
# COMPACT_ATOMS: atom_id res chain seq x y z
N MET A 1 13.18 -15.26 -7.79
CA MET A 1 12.95 -14.59 -6.49
C MET A 1 13.07 -15.62 -5.37
N LYS A 2 13.96 -15.41 -4.39
CA LYS A 2 14.05 -16.26 -3.19
C LYS A 2 12.95 -15.83 -2.21
N ARG A 3 12.23 -16.78 -1.62
CA ARG A 3 11.22 -16.52 -0.58
C ARG A 3 11.88 -16.54 0.82
N PHE A 4 11.24 -15.88 1.79
CA PHE A 4 11.61 -16.05 3.20
C PHE A 4 11.48 -17.53 3.61
N GLU A 5 12.44 -18.02 4.39
CA GLU A 5 12.51 -19.43 4.78
C GLU A 5 11.52 -19.73 5.92
N SER A 6 11.36 -18.81 6.88
CA SER A 6 10.46 -19.00 8.05
C SER A 6 9.68 -17.74 8.44
N PRO A 7 8.90 -17.09 7.54
CA PRO A 7 8.25 -15.81 7.81
C PRO A 7 7.27 -15.84 9.00
N LYS A 8 6.65 -17.00 9.30
CA LYS A 8 5.80 -17.16 10.49
C LYS A 8 6.58 -17.10 11.80
N ALA A 9 7.86 -17.48 11.81
CA ALA A 9 8.71 -17.37 12.98
C ALA A 9 9.36 -15.98 13.06
N ASP A 10 9.82 -15.48 11.91
CA ASP A 10 10.67 -14.29 11.86
C ASP A 10 9.88 -12.97 11.87
N LEU A 11 8.62 -12.98 11.40
CA LEU A 11 7.80 -11.76 11.26
C LEU A 11 6.63 -11.67 12.26
N ARG A 12 6.35 -12.72 13.03
CA ARG A 12 5.12 -12.82 13.86
C ARG A 12 4.98 -11.72 14.91
N ASP A 13 6.10 -11.22 15.44
CA ASP A 13 6.12 -10.28 16.57
C ASP A 13 6.43 -8.84 16.12
N LEU A 14 6.39 -8.59 14.80
CA LEU A 14 6.54 -7.24 14.27
C LEU A 14 5.35 -6.36 14.63
N LYS A 15 5.67 -5.21 15.21
CA LYS A 15 4.67 -4.17 15.48
C LYS A 15 4.22 -3.49 14.19
N ALA A 16 3.05 -2.86 14.23
CA ALA A 16 2.46 -2.19 13.08
C ALA A 16 3.42 -1.16 12.46
N GLU A 17 4.18 -0.42 13.27
CA GLU A 17 5.13 0.59 12.80
C GLU A 17 6.32 -0.04 12.06
N ALA A 18 6.78 -1.22 12.49
CA ALA A 18 7.84 -1.95 11.80
C ALA A 18 7.35 -2.51 10.46
N VAL A 19 6.12 -3.03 10.42
CA VAL A 19 5.47 -3.47 9.18
C VAL A 19 5.29 -2.30 8.21
N ALA A 20 4.82 -1.15 8.68
CA ALA A 20 4.65 0.05 7.86
C ALA A 20 5.99 0.47 7.23
N CYS A 21 7.05 0.57 8.04
CA CYS A 21 8.39 0.89 7.55
C CYS A 21 8.86 -0.11 6.49
N LEU A 22 8.70 -1.42 6.71
CA LEU A 22 9.08 -2.42 5.71
C LEU A 22 8.33 -2.26 4.38
N LEU A 23 7.03 -1.96 4.43
CA LEU A 23 6.23 -1.73 3.23
C LEU A 23 6.68 -0.47 2.48
N GLU A 24 6.88 0.63 3.19
CA GLU A 24 7.35 1.92 2.66
C GLU A 24 8.70 1.80 1.93
N TRP A 25 9.62 0.98 2.44
CA TRP A 25 10.92 0.73 1.82
C TRP A 25 10.88 -0.26 0.65
N SER A 26 9.84 -1.07 0.55
CA SER A 26 9.77 -2.17 -0.42
C SER A 26 9.14 -1.78 -1.76
N ALA A 27 8.46 -0.64 -1.83
CA ALA A 27 7.70 -0.23 -3.00
C ALA A 27 7.68 1.30 -3.15
N ASP A 28 7.60 1.77 -4.40
CA ASP A 28 7.47 3.20 -4.69
C ASP A 28 6.12 3.77 -4.22
N LEU A 29 5.09 2.92 -4.15
CA LEU A 29 3.74 3.24 -3.69
C LEU A 29 3.10 2.03 -3.02
N VAL A 30 2.49 2.26 -1.85
CA VAL A 30 1.71 1.30 -1.07
C VAL A 30 0.33 1.89 -0.82
N LEU A 31 -0.73 1.13 -1.12
CA LEU A 31 -2.12 1.46 -0.81
C LEU A 31 -2.70 0.40 0.13
N VAL A 32 -3.28 0.85 1.24
CA VAL A 32 -4.08 0.00 2.14
C VAL A 32 -5.54 0.18 1.77
N LEU A 33 -6.21 -0.89 1.36
CA LEU A 33 -7.60 -0.88 0.92
C LEU A 33 -8.51 -1.62 1.89
N ASP A 34 -9.75 -1.16 2.03
CA ASP A 34 -10.81 -1.94 2.69
C ASP A 34 -11.41 -3.01 1.74
N SER A 35 -12.38 -3.77 2.24
CA SER A 35 -13.08 -4.81 1.48
C SER A 35 -13.89 -4.28 0.29
N GLN A 36 -14.11 -2.97 0.20
CA GLN A 36 -14.80 -2.31 -0.91
C GLN A 36 -13.82 -1.60 -1.86
N ALA A 37 -12.51 -1.88 -1.73
CA ALA A 37 -11.44 -1.21 -2.47
C ALA A 37 -11.39 0.30 -2.24
N ARG A 38 -11.79 0.77 -1.05
CA ARG A 38 -11.58 2.15 -0.61
C ARG A 38 -10.21 2.31 0.00
N VAL A 39 -9.50 3.37 -0.36
CA VAL A 39 -8.19 3.68 0.24
C VAL A 39 -8.37 4.08 1.70
N ILE A 40 -7.90 3.24 2.61
CA ILE A 40 -7.81 3.52 4.05
C ILE A 40 -6.56 4.37 4.31
N ASP A 41 -5.45 4.00 3.68
CA ASP A 41 -4.18 4.70 3.84
C ASP A 41 -3.28 4.56 2.61
N ALA A 42 -2.29 5.43 2.50
CA ALA A 42 -1.33 5.40 1.41
C ALA A 42 0.04 5.92 1.85
N ALA A 43 1.09 5.26 1.38
CA ALA A 43 2.47 5.71 1.55
C ALA A 43 3.18 5.59 0.19
N GLY A 44 4.12 6.47 -0.08
CA GLY A 44 4.88 6.44 -1.33
C GLY A 44 6.12 7.32 -1.25
N ASN A 45 7.06 7.06 -2.14
CA ASN A 45 8.24 7.87 -2.28
C ASN A 45 7.85 9.27 -2.79
N ALA A 46 8.31 10.33 -2.12
CA ALA A 46 8.04 11.72 -2.49
C ALA A 46 8.61 12.10 -3.87
N GLU A 47 9.62 11.38 -4.36
CA GLU A 47 10.15 11.54 -5.71
C GLU A 47 9.20 11.00 -6.79
N THR A 48 8.30 10.09 -6.41
CA THR A 48 7.38 9.39 -7.31
C THR A 48 5.94 9.91 -7.20
N VAL A 49 5.48 10.21 -5.98
CA VAL A 49 4.11 10.66 -5.71
C VAL A 49 4.10 11.82 -4.72
N ASP A 50 3.38 12.88 -5.08
CA ASP A 50 3.17 14.03 -4.20
C ASP A 50 2.39 13.62 -2.94
N ALA A 51 2.93 13.96 -1.76
CA ALA A 51 2.31 13.69 -0.48
C ALA A 51 0.91 14.31 -0.33
N THR A 52 0.61 15.42 -1.02
CA THR A 52 -0.72 16.03 -1.03
C THR A 52 -1.73 15.20 -1.83
N GLU A 53 -1.30 14.54 -2.91
CA GLU A 53 -2.13 13.61 -3.67
C GLU A 53 -2.42 12.34 -2.86
N LEU A 54 -1.41 11.77 -2.19
CA LEU A 54 -1.61 10.62 -1.29
C LEU A 54 -2.69 10.91 -0.23
N LYS A 55 -2.69 12.11 0.36
CA LYS A 55 -3.73 12.55 1.30
C LYS A 55 -5.12 12.64 0.66
N ARG A 56 -5.22 13.05 -0.60
CA ARG A 56 -6.49 13.20 -1.33
C ARG A 56 -7.12 11.87 -1.70
N TRP A 57 -6.32 10.82 -1.86
CA TRP A 57 -6.81 9.49 -2.21
C TRP A 57 -7.51 8.80 -1.04
N ARG A 58 -7.17 9.13 0.20
CA ARG A 58 -7.81 8.56 1.38
C ARG A 58 -9.33 8.75 1.31
N GLY A 59 -10.05 7.64 1.46
CA GLY A 59 -11.50 7.57 1.37
C GLY A 59 -12.06 7.46 -0.04
N LYS A 60 -11.25 7.55 -1.11
CA LYS A 60 -11.69 7.31 -2.50
C LYS A 60 -11.72 5.82 -2.83
N LEU A 61 -12.57 5.43 -3.77
CA LEU A 61 -12.55 4.08 -4.32
C LEU A 61 -11.42 3.95 -5.34
N TRP A 62 -10.79 2.79 -5.40
CA TRP A 62 -9.79 2.46 -6.43
C TRP A 62 -10.26 2.84 -7.83
N ALA A 63 -11.52 2.52 -8.17
CA ALA A 63 -12.09 2.77 -9.49
C ALA A 63 -12.19 4.25 -9.88
N ASP A 64 -12.16 5.16 -8.89
CA ASP A 64 -12.14 6.61 -9.08
C ASP A 64 -10.73 7.15 -9.33
N LEU A 65 -9.70 6.41 -8.92
CA LEU A 65 -8.29 6.82 -8.98
C LEU A 65 -7.57 6.30 -10.23
N VAL A 66 -8.14 5.31 -10.90
CA VAL A 66 -7.49 4.63 -12.04
C VAL A 66 -8.31 4.70 -13.32
N THR A 67 -7.65 4.44 -14.43
CA THR A 67 -8.30 4.32 -15.74
C THR A 67 -9.25 3.12 -15.79
N GLN A 68 -10.18 3.13 -16.74
CA GLN A 68 -11.23 2.11 -16.85
C GLN A 68 -10.66 0.70 -16.96
N GLU A 69 -9.55 0.52 -17.67
CA GLU A 69 -8.86 -0.76 -17.87
C GLU A 69 -8.27 -1.34 -16.58
N SER A 70 -8.02 -0.49 -15.58
CA SER A 70 -7.39 -0.89 -14.31
C SER A 70 -8.40 -1.12 -13.19
N ARG A 71 -9.67 -0.75 -13.38
CA ARG A 71 -10.72 -0.87 -12.34
C ARG A 71 -10.95 -2.30 -11.87
N GLY A 72 -10.84 -3.29 -12.76
CA GLY A 72 -11.08 -4.71 -12.47
C GLY A 72 -9.84 -5.54 -12.15
N LYS A 73 -8.70 -4.90 -11.84
CA LYS A 73 -7.45 -5.61 -11.52
C LYS A 73 -7.29 -5.95 -10.04
N LEU A 74 -8.16 -5.40 -9.18
CA LEU A 74 -8.24 -5.74 -7.76
C LEU A 74 -9.18 -6.94 -7.55
#